data_AF-A0A6P0IWG2-F1
#
_entry.id   AF-A0A6P0IWG2-F1
#
_cell.length_a   1.000
_cell.length_b   1.000
_cell.length_c   1.000
_cell.angle_alpha   90.00
_cell.angle_beta   90.00
_cell.angle_gamma   90.00
#
_symmetry.space_group_name_H-M   'P 1'
#
loop_
_entity.id
_entity.type
_entity.pdbx_description
1 polymer ?
#
loop_
_entity_poly.entity_id
_entity_poly.type
_entity_poly.pdbx_seq_one_letter_code
_entity_poly.pdbx_strand_id
1 'polypeptide(L)'
;MARHKTFDPEDVLEKAMETFWLYGYEGTSMQDLVKTMGINRGSLYDTFGDKRSLFLAAIAHYNDTCVKNAIASLEAPTASKQAIIDFFYNLIEGAVDDKDHR
;
A
#
# COMPACT_ATOMS: atom_id res chain seq x y z
N MET A 1 -15.99 2.46 -25.65
CA MET A 1 -15.47 3.79 -25.25
C MET A 1 -15.09 3.68 -23.79
N ALA A 2 -13.80 3.84 -23.46
CA ALA A 2 -13.33 3.72 -22.08
C ALA A 2 -13.97 4.82 -21.24
N ARG A 3 -14.80 4.43 -20.27
CA ARG A 3 -15.35 5.35 -19.27
C ARG A 3 -14.16 5.93 -18.50
N HIS A 4 -13.93 7.23 -18.59
CA HIS A 4 -12.88 7.91 -17.82
C HIS A 4 -13.02 7.50 -16.35
N LYS A 5 -12.01 6.81 -15.82
CA LYS A 5 -11.95 6.50 -14.39
C LYS A 5 -11.92 7.84 -13.67
N THR A 6 -12.90 8.06 -12.81
CA THR A 6 -13.11 9.32 -12.08
C THR A 6 -12.21 9.43 -10.84
N PHE A 7 -11.25 8.51 -10.70
CA PHE A 7 -10.37 8.35 -9.55
C PHE A 7 -8.98 7.89 -10.02
N ASP A 8 -7.96 8.21 -9.23
CA ASP A 8 -6.61 7.69 -9.40
C ASP A 8 -6.51 6.27 -8.77
N PRO A 9 -6.17 5.23 -9.54
CA PRO A 9 -5.99 3.87 -9.03
C PRO A 9 -4.97 3.74 -7.89
N GLU A 10 -3.89 4.53 -7.89
CA GLU A 10 -2.85 4.44 -6.86
C GLU A 10 -3.35 5.04 -5.55
N ASP A 11 -3.97 6.22 -5.58
CA ASP A 11 -4.56 6.86 -4.38
C ASP A 11 -5.62 5.97 -3.70
N VAL A 12 -6.41 5.23 -4.49
CA VAL A 12 -7.41 4.31 -3.92
C VAL A 12 -6.79 3.00 -3.44
N LEU A 13 -5.67 2.57 -4.02
CA LEU A 13 -4.91 1.41 -3.54
C LEU A 13 -4.23 1.70 -2.20
N GLU A 14 -3.69 2.91 -2.02
CA GLU A 14 -3.14 3.36 -0.75
C GLU A 14 -4.21 3.30 0.36
N LYS A 15 -5.40 3.85 0.10
CA LYS A 15 -6.53 3.77 1.05
C LYS A 15 -6.98 2.34 1.34
N ALA A 16 -6.97 1.47 0.33
CA ALA A 16 -7.29 0.06 0.53
C ALA A 16 -6.23 -0.64 1.38
N MET A 17 -4.95 -0.37 1.13
CA MET A 17 -3.81 -0.86 1.90
C MET A 17 -3.93 -0.46 3.37
N GLU A 18 -4.15 0.81 3.67
CA GLU A 18 -4.36 1.31 5.05
C GLU A 18 -5.56 0.63 5.73
N THR A 19 -6.68 0.47 5.01
CA THR A 19 -7.86 -0.22 5.55
C THR A 19 -7.54 -1.66 5.94
N PHE A 20 -6.86 -2.40 5.06
CA PHE A 20 -6.44 -3.77 5.34
C PHE A 20 -5.40 -3.84 6.46
N TRP A 21 -4.56 -2.82 6.61
CA TRP A 21 -3.60 -2.74 7.71
C TRP A 21 -4.30 -2.62 9.06
N LEU A 22 -5.28 -1.73 9.15
CA LEU A 22 -6.00 -1.44 10.40
C LEU A 22 -6.93 -2.59 10.84
N TYR A 23 -7.65 -3.20 9.90
CA TYR A 23 -8.70 -4.18 10.23
C TYR A 23 -8.35 -5.62 9.83
N GLY A 24 -7.23 -5.83 9.15
CA GLY A 24 -6.87 -7.11 8.57
C GLY A 24 -7.73 -7.50 7.36
N TYR A 25 -7.32 -8.57 6.67
CA TYR A 25 -8.07 -9.09 5.53
C TYR A 25 -9.48 -9.49 5.94
N GLU A 26 -9.65 -10.38 6.92
CA GLU A 26 -10.98 -10.88 7.30
C GLU A 26 -11.88 -9.81 7.94
N GLY A 27 -11.31 -8.87 8.70
CA GLY A 27 -12.07 -7.79 9.35
C GLY A 27 -12.54 -6.69 8.41
N THR A 28 -12.07 -6.66 7.17
CA THR A 28 -12.45 -5.64 6.18
C THR A 28 -13.53 -6.15 5.23
N SER A 29 -14.70 -5.50 5.14
CA SER A 29 -15.70 -5.87 4.13
C SER A 29 -15.51 -5.12 2.81
N MET A 30 -16.11 -5.63 1.72
CA MET A 30 -16.17 -4.89 0.44
C MET A 30 -16.89 -3.55 0.58
N GLN A 31 -17.81 -3.42 1.54
CA GLN A 31 -18.53 -2.18 1.77
C GLN A 31 -17.66 -1.14 2.49
N ASP A 32 -16.80 -1.58 3.42
CA ASP A 32 -15.82 -0.71 4.07
C ASP A 32 -14.82 -0.18 3.04
N LEU A 33 -14.31 -1.04 2.16
CA LEU A 33 -13.39 -0.66 1.08
C LEU A 33 -14.01 0.40 0.15
N VAL A 34 -15.22 0.17 -0.36
CA VAL A 34 -15.95 1.15 -1.18
C VAL A 34 -16.08 2.50 -0.46
N LYS A 35 -16.41 2.46 0.83
CA LYS A 35 -16.58 3.66 1.66
C LYS A 35 -15.26 4.41 1.85
N THR A 36 -14.19 3.71 2.26
CA THR A 36 -12.89 4.32 2.55
C THR A 36 -12.19 4.81 1.28
N MET A 37 -12.27 4.04 0.20
CA MET A 37 -11.69 4.41 -1.10
C MET A 37 -12.46 5.56 -1.77
N GLY A 38 -13.70 5.83 -1.35
CA GLY A 38 -14.51 6.92 -1.91
C GLY A 38 -14.98 6.69 -3.35
N ILE A 39 -15.01 5.42 -3.80
CA ILE A 39 -15.44 5.03 -5.14
C ILE A 39 -16.74 4.25 -5.09
N ASN A 40 -17.48 4.18 -6.20
CA ASN A 40 -18.66 3.32 -6.26
C ASN A 40 -18.26 1.85 -6.42
N ARG A 41 -19.15 0.95 -5.97
CA ARG A 41 -18.94 -0.51 -5.98
C ARG A 41 -18.64 -1.06 -7.38
N GLY A 42 -19.30 -0.57 -8.43
CA GLY A 42 -19.07 -1.01 -9.81
C GLY A 42 -17.65 -0.68 -10.27
N SER A 43 -17.17 0.54 -10.04
CA SER A 43 -15.80 0.96 -10.36
C SER A 43 -14.73 0.13 -9.64
N LEU A 44 -15.00 -0.26 -8.38
CA LEU A 44 -14.11 -1.13 -7.61
C LEU A 44 -14.01 -2.50 -8.29
N TYR A 45 -15.14 -3.17 -8.54
CA TYR A 45 -15.15 -4.50 -9.18
C TYR A 45 -14.59 -4.45 -10.61
N ASP A 46 -14.90 -3.41 -11.39
CA ASP A 46 -14.38 -3.22 -12.75
C ASP A 46 -12.85 -3.08 -12.77
N THR A 47 -12.25 -2.50 -11.71
CA THR A 47 -10.82 -2.18 -11.68
C THR A 47 -9.99 -3.24 -10.97
N PHE A 48 -10.47 -3.72 -9.82
CA PHE A 48 -9.71 -4.57 -8.91
C PHE A 48 -10.29 -5.98 -8.80
N GLY A 49 -11.48 -6.24 -9.35
CA GLY A 49 -12.15 -7.52 -9.22
C GLY A 49 -12.67 -7.74 -7.80
N ASP A 50 -12.25 -8.83 -7.17
CA ASP A 50 -12.72 -9.21 -5.84
C ASP A 50 -11.83 -8.70 -4.69
N LYS A 51 -12.28 -8.94 -3.45
CA LYS A 51 -11.56 -8.57 -2.22
C LYS A 51 -10.12 -9.10 -2.21
N ARG A 52 -9.92 -10.34 -2.65
CA ARG A 52 -8.62 -11.00 -2.66
C ARG A 52 -7.68 -10.33 -3.66
N SER A 53 -8.18 -10.04 -4.85
CA SER A 53 -7.42 -9.39 -5.92
C SER A 53 -7.03 -7.96 -5.51
N LEU A 54 -7.96 -7.21 -4.90
CA LEU A 54 -7.68 -5.90 -4.31
C LEU A 54 -6.65 -5.97 -3.18
N PHE A 55 -6.74 -6.98 -2.30
CA PHE A 55 -5.76 -7.18 -1.23
C PHE A 55 -4.36 -7.47 -1.76
N LEU A 56 -4.24 -8.34 -2.77
CA LEU A 56 -2.95 -8.61 -3.42
C LEU A 56 -2.40 -7.37 -4.12
N ALA A 57 -3.26 -6.57 -4.76
CA ALA A 57 -2.85 -5.31 -5.36
C ALA A 57 -2.37 -4.30 -4.30
N ALA A 58 -3.02 -4.23 -3.14
CA ALA A 58 -2.58 -3.39 -2.02
C ALA A 58 -1.21 -3.84 -1.47
N ILE A 59 -0.96 -5.16 -1.36
CA ILE A 59 0.36 -5.69 -0.96
C ILE A 59 1.42 -5.35 -2.03
N ALA A 60 1.09 -5.48 -3.31
CA ALA A 60 2.01 -5.14 -4.39
C ALA A 60 2.35 -3.64 -4.36
N HIS A 61 1.35 -2.80 -4.14
CA HIS A 61 1.53 -1.36 -3.96
C HIS A 61 2.46 -1.06 -2.78
N TYR A 62 2.24 -1.65 -1.59
CA TYR A 62 3.15 -1.52 -0.44
C TYR A 62 4.59 -1.91 -0.77
N ASN A 63 4.77 -3.02 -1.49
CA ASN A 63 6.10 -3.45 -1.89
C ASN A 63 6.78 -2.42 -2.80
N ASP A 64 6.03 -1.82 -3.72
CA ASP A 64 6.54 -0.89 -4.71
C ASP A 64 6.81 0.51 -4.14
N THR A 65 6.00 0.98 -3.18
CA THR A 65 6.11 2.33 -2.61
C THR A 65 6.89 2.39 -1.30
N CYS A 66 6.88 1.32 -0.50
CA CYS A 66 7.58 1.29 0.78
C CYS A 66 8.84 0.43 0.72
N VAL A 67 8.71 -0.85 0.37
CA VAL A 67 9.83 -1.81 0.48
C VAL A 67 10.95 -1.49 -0.48
N LYS A 68 10.65 -1.32 -1.78
CA LYS A 68 11.66 -0.99 -2.79
C LYS A 68 12.41 0.29 -2.45
N ASN A 69 11.70 1.32 -1.98
CA ASN A 69 12.31 2.58 -1.57
C ASN A 69 13.22 2.41 -0.34
N ALA A 70 12.80 1.61 0.64
CA ALA A 70 13.60 1.33 1.83
C ALA A 70 14.91 0.61 1.50
N ILE A 71 14.89 -0.36 0.57
CA ILE A 71 16.07 -1.17 0.23
C ILE A 71 16.89 -0.64 -0.95
N ALA A 72 16.44 0.40 -1.67
CA ALA A 72 17.08 0.89 -2.88
C ALA A 72 18.58 1.23 -2.69
N SER A 73 18.94 1.77 -1.53
CA SER A 73 20.33 2.08 -1.18
C SER A 73 21.22 0.82 -1.00
N LEU A 74 20.61 -0.30 -0.61
CA LEU A 74 21.26 -1.59 -0.42
C LEU A 74 21.45 -2.34 -1.74
N GLU A 75 20.57 -2.11 -2.71
CA GLU A 75 20.65 -2.72 -4.05
C GLU A 75 21.62 -1.98 -4.99
N ALA A 76 22.06 -0.77 -4.60
CA ALA A 76 22.98 0.02 -5.41
C ALA A 76 24.35 -0.66 -5.56
N PRO A 77 25.02 -0.56 -6.72
CA PRO A 77 26.39 -1.07 -6.90
C PRO A 77 27.41 -0.46 -5.93
N THR A 78 27.08 0.70 -5.35
CA THR A 78 27.86 1.43 -4.36
C THR A 78 27.47 1.09 -2.92
N ALA A 79 26.60 0.10 -2.71
CA ALA A 79 26.17 -0.31 -1.38
C ALA A 79 27.38 -0.67 -0.51
N SER A 80 27.36 -0.16 0.72
CA SER A 80 28.45 -0.31 1.68
C SER A 80 27.91 -0.85 3.00
N LYS A 81 28.82 -1.25 3.90
CA LYS A 81 28.43 -1.55 5.29
C LYS A 81 27.68 -0.39 5.95
N GLN A 82 28.02 0.86 5.59
CA GLN A 82 27.32 2.03 6.11
C GLN A 82 25.87 2.08 5.63
N ALA A 83 25.59 1.72 4.37
CA ALA A 83 24.22 1.66 3.85
C ALA A 83 23.34 0.68 4.64
N ILE A 84 23.91 -0.45 5.10
CA ILE A 84 23.20 -1.41 5.96
C ILE A 84 22.85 -0.78 7.31
N ILE A 85 23.79 -0.04 7.90
CA ILE A 85 23.58 0.65 9.18
C ILE A 85 22.48 1.71 9.03
N ASP A 86 22.58 2.54 7.99
CA ASP A 86 21.61 3.60 7.71
C ASP A 86 20.20 3.03 7.45
N PHE A 87 20.11 1.90 6.74
CA PHE A 87 18.85 1.19 6.53
C PHE A 87 18.17 0.82 7.86
N PHE A 88 18.90 0.20 8.80
CA PHE A 88 18.31 -0.18 10.07
C PHE A 88 17.95 1.03 10.94
N TYR A 89 18.73 2.12 10.90
CA TYR A 89 18.35 3.36 11.57
C TYR A 89 17.07 3.95 10.99
N ASN A 90 16.97 4.09 9.68
CA ASN A 90 15.76 4.60 9.01
C ASN A 90 14.54 3.72 9.29
N LEU A 91 14.72 2.39 9.34
CA LEU A 91 13.65 1.46 9.70
C LEU A 91 13.14 1.69 11.13
N ILE A 92 14.06 1.88 12.08
CA ILE A 92 13.73 2.13 13.49
C ILE A 92 13.05 3.50 13.63
N GLU A 93 13.59 4.55 13.00
CA GLU A 93 13.00 5.89 13.03
C GLU A 93 11.59 5.88 12.45
N GLY A 94 11.39 5.27 11.27
CA GLY A 94 10.08 5.12 10.65
C GLY A 94 9.08 4.39 11.55
N ALA A 95 9.48 3.30 12.20
CA ALA A 95 8.60 2.55 13.10
C ALA A 95 8.28 3.29 14.41
N VAL A 96 9.20 4.12 14.92
CA VAL A 96 8.99 4.90 16.15
C VAL A 96 8.08 6.11 15.89
N ASP A 97 8.22 6.74 14.72
CA ASP A 97 7.47 7.93 14.32
C ASP A 97 6.10 7.61 13.71
N ASP A 98 5.85 6.36 13.32
CA ASP A 98 4.52 5.91 12.92
C ASP A 98 3.58 5.90 14.14
N LYS A 99 2.78 6.95 14.25
CA LYS A 99 1.80 7.11 15.33
C LYS A 99 0.47 6.41 15.05
N ASP A 100 0.24 6.02 13.80
CA ASP A 100 -1.04 5.50 13.33
C ASP A 100 -1.02 3.95 13.21
N HIS A 101 0.16 3.33 13.16
CA HIS A 101 0.34 1.87 13.02
C HIS A 101 1.15 1.19 14.14
N ARG A 102 1.14 1.77 15.37
CA ARG A 102 1.77 1.18 16.57
C ARG A 102 1.04 -0.01 17.17
#